data_AF-A0A327PRF1-F1
#
_entry.id   AF-A0A327PRF1-F1
#
_cell.length_a   1.000
_cell.length_b   1.000
_cell.length_c   1.000
_cell.angle_alpha   90.00
_cell.angle_beta   90.00
_cell.angle_gamma   90.00
#
_symmetry.space_group_name_H-M   'P 1'
#
loop_
_entity.id
_entity.type
_entity.pdbx_description
1 polymer ?
#
loop_
_entity_poly.entity_id
_entity_poly.type
_entity_poly.pdbx_seq_one_letter_code
_entity_poly.pdbx_strand_id
1 'polypeptide(L)'
;MKLETIEKLCCPFDKHDLTLKIILKDTHENILEGWLNCPSCERIYPIIKGIPIMNPDEYREAHLEQPVLDRWQNQLEGREIKNFRLKESLTNT
;
A
#
# COMPACT_ATOMS: atom_id res chain seq x y z
N MET A 1 0.69 4.37 12.55
CA MET A 1 1.75 3.35 12.57
C MET A 1 3.11 3.98 12.79
N LYS A 2 3.96 3.40 13.63
CA LYS A 2 5.34 3.90 13.79
C LYS A 2 6.26 3.35 12.70
N LEU A 3 7.22 4.15 12.26
CA LEU A 3 8.19 3.76 11.24
C LEU A 3 9.01 2.53 11.67
N GLU A 4 9.44 2.48 12.93
CA GLU A 4 10.19 1.36 13.55
C GLU A 4 9.44 0.01 13.52
N THR A 5 8.12 0.02 13.34
CA THR A 5 7.33 -1.21 13.16
C THR A 5 7.42 -1.70 11.73
N ILE A 6 7.47 -0.79 10.76
CA ILE A 6 7.49 -1.10 9.32
C ILE A 6 8.80 -1.78 8.93
N GLU A 7 9.93 -1.35 9.50
CA GLU A 7 11.25 -1.94 9.27
C GLU A 7 11.34 -3.43 9.69
N LYS A 8 10.37 -3.92 10.47
CA LYS A 8 10.29 -5.33 10.91
C LYS A 8 9.30 -6.15 10.08
N LEU A 9 8.62 -5.52 9.13
CA LEU A 9 7.63 -6.18 8.27
C LEU A 9 8.26 -6.63 6.96
N CYS A 10 7.73 -7.73 6.43
CA CYS A 10 7.99 -8.22 5.10
C CYS A 10 6.67 -8.55 4.40
N CYS A 11 6.70 -8.78 3.10
CA CYS A 11 5.53 -9.23 2.36
C CYS A 11 5.01 -10.56 2.95
N PRO A 12 3.72 -10.67 3.30
CA PRO A 12 3.17 -11.89 3.87
C PRO A 12 3.20 -13.07 2.88
N PHE A 13 3.24 -12.82 1.57
CA PHE A 13 3.20 -13.84 0.52
C PHE A 13 4.58 -14.41 0.17
N ASP A 14 5.58 -13.55 -0.06
CA ASP A 14 6.89 -13.96 -0.58
C ASP A 14 8.07 -13.56 0.31
N LYS A 15 7.80 -12.96 1.48
CA LYS A 15 8.78 -12.55 2.50
C LYS A 15 9.82 -11.52 2.04
N HIS A 16 9.64 -10.91 0.87
CA HIS A 16 10.52 -9.82 0.42
C HIS A 16 10.25 -8.53 1.20
N ASP A 17 11.24 -7.64 1.17
CA ASP A 17 11.16 -6.32 1.79
C ASP A 17 10.06 -5.47 1.16
N LEU A 18 9.48 -4.60 1.98
CA LEU A 18 8.39 -3.71 1.57
C LEU A 18 8.91 -2.29 1.37
N THR A 19 8.46 -1.65 0.29
CA THR A 19 8.68 -0.23 0.05
C THR A 19 7.51 0.58 0.62
N LEU A 20 7.81 1.61 1.39
CA LEU A 20 6.82 2.49 2.02
C LEU A 20 6.65 3.77 1.21
N LYS A 21 5.40 4.11 0.85
CA LYS A 21 5.01 5.47 0.48
C LYS A 21 4.17 6.07 1.61
N ILE A 22 4.53 7.27 2.04
CA ILE A 22 3.83 8.02 3.08
C ILE A 22 2.96 9.09 2.40
N ILE A 23 1.69 9.17 2.80
CA ILE A 23 0.74 10.19 2.33
C ILE A 23 0.42 11.19 3.45
N LEU A 24 0.21 10.69 4.67
CA LEU A 24 -0.11 11.53 5.83
C LEU A 24 0.56 11.00 7.09
N LYS A 25 1.10 11.91 7.89
CA LYS A 25 1.56 11.67 9.25
C LYS A 25 0.79 12.51 10.27
N ASP A 26 0.74 12.06 11.51
CA ASP A 26 0.30 12.88 12.64
C ASP A 26 1.44 13.74 13.20
N THR A 27 1.15 14.54 14.24
CA THR A 27 2.11 15.41 14.92
C THR A 27 3.21 14.65 15.68
N HIS A 28 3.07 13.34 15.84
CA HIS A 28 4.03 12.46 16.50
C HIS A 28 4.80 11.58 15.48
N GLU A 29 4.78 11.97 14.19
CA GLU A 29 5.41 11.24 13.09
C GLU A 29 4.86 9.83 12.85
N ASN A 30 3.69 9.48 13.42
CA ASN A 30 3.03 8.23 13.08
C ASN A 30 2.40 8.36 11.69
N ILE A 31 2.63 7.35 10.86
CA ILE A 31 2.01 7.25 9.54
C ILE A 31 0.53 6.95 9.73
N LEU A 32 -0.33 7.84 9.24
CA LEU A 32 -1.79 7.70 9.24
C LEU A 32 -2.31 7.16 7.91
N GLU A 33 -1.77 7.65 6.80
CA GLU A 33 -2.11 7.20 5.44
C GLU A 33 -0.84 6.98 4.62
N GLY A 34 -0.90 5.99 3.74
CA GLY A 34 0.20 5.56 2.89
C GLY A 34 -0.02 4.15 2.39
N TRP A 35 0.99 3.54 1.80
CA TRP A 35 0.95 2.13 1.46
C TRP A 35 2.32 1.50 1.56
N LEU A 36 2.30 0.19 1.81
CA LEU A 36 3.44 -0.67 1.60
C LEU A 36 3.27 -1.36 0.24
N ASN A 37 4.33 -1.49 -0.54
CA ASN A 37 4.32 -2.27 -1.77
C ASN A 37 5.46 -3.30 -1.73
N CYS A 38 5.16 -4.53 -2.14
CA CYS A 38 6.19 -5.53 -2.40
C CYS A 38 6.73 -5.33 -3.83
N PRO A 39 8.03 -5.06 -4.03
CA PRO A 39 8.60 -4.92 -5.36
C PRO A 39 8.72 -6.26 -6.12
N SER A 40 8.66 -7.40 -5.41
CA SER A 40 8.74 -8.75 -5.99
C SER A 40 7.39 -9.23 -6.56
N CYS A 41 6.33 -9.28 -5.74
CA CYS A 41 5.01 -9.74 -6.18
C CYS A 41 4.02 -8.62 -6.54
N GLU A 42 4.49 -7.37 -6.56
CA GLU A 42 3.75 -6.13 -6.89
C GLU A 42 2.59 -5.78 -5.94
N ARG A 43 2.35 -6.56 -4.89
CA ARG A 43 1.20 -6.34 -3.99
C ARG A 43 1.29 -5.03 -3.26
N ILE A 44 0.14 -4.37 -3.13
CA ILE A 44 -0.03 -3.14 -2.36
C ILE A 44 -0.88 -3.39 -1.11
N TYR A 45 -0.40 -2.86 0.02
CA TYR A 45 -1.03 -2.92 1.33
C TYR A 45 -1.30 -1.48 1.81
N PRO A 46 -2.54 -0.99 1.70
CA PRO A 46 -2.87 0.37 2.14
C PRO A 46 -2.73 0.47 3.66
N ILE A 47 -2.25 1.62 4.12
CA ILE A 47 -2.23 2.02 5.53
C ILE A 47 -3.38 3.01 5.71
N ILE A 48 -4.38 2.61 6.50
CA ILE A 48 -5.58 3.41 6.74
C ILE A 48 -5.69 3.67 8.24
N LYS A 49 -5.76 4.94 8.66
CA LYS A 49 -5.76 5.35 10.07
C LYS A 49 -4.59 4.72 10.87
N GLY A 50 -3.46 4.56 10.20
CA GLY A 50 -2.25 3.98 10.77
C GLY A 50 -2.29 2.47 10.98
N ILE A 51 -3.22 1.75 10.33
CA ILE A 51 -3.31 0.29 10.33
C ILE A 51 -2.99 -0.22 8.91
N PRO A 52 -1.95 -1.03 8.72
CA PRO A 52 -1.65 -1.64 7.41
C PRO A 52 -2.59 -2.83 7.15
N ILE A 53 -3.26 -2.83 6.00
CA ILE A 53 -4.14 -3.93 5.59
C ILE A 53 -3.31 -4.98 4.84
N MET A 54 -2.77 -5.94 5.59
CA MET A 54 -1.85 -6.99 5.10
C MET A 54 -2.49 -8.39 5.07
N ASN A 55 -3.82 -8.44 5.13
CA ASN A 55 -4.58 -9.68 5.02
C ASN A 55 -4.31 -10.36 3.67
N PRO A 56 -4.42 -11.70 3.61
CA PRO A 56 -4.53 -12.41 2.34
C PRO A 56 -5.65 -11.83 1.47
N ASP A 57 -5.50 -11.92 0.15
CA ASP A 57 -6.40 -11.27 -0.82
C ASP A 57 -7.86 -11.69 -0.61
N GLU A 58 -8.09 -12.97 -0.32
CA GLU A 58 -9.41 -13.56 -0.10
C GLU A 58 -10.14 -13.01 1.14
N TYR A 59 -9.41 -12.38 2.05
CA TYR A 59 -9.95 -11.75 3.27
C TYR A 59 -9.93 -10.22 3.20
N ARG A 60 -9.55 -9.63 2.06
CA ARG A 60 -9.56 -8.18 1.88
C ARG A 60 -10.91 -7.70 1.36
N GLU A 61 -11.39 -6.63 1.96
CA GLU A 61 -12.63 -5.98 1.58
C GLU A 61 -12.33 -4.83 0.62
N ALA A 62 -12.03 -5.14 -0.65
CA ALA A 62 -11.60 -4.17 -1.65
C ALA A 62 -12.50 -2.93 -1.76
N HIS A 63 -13.81 -3.11 -1.58
CA HIS A 63 -14.80 -2.01 -1.63
C HIS A 63 -14.61 -0.98 -0.50
N LEU A 64 -14.06 -1.37 0.65
CA LEU A 64 -13.73 -0.46 1.76
C LEU A 64 -12.41 0.28 1.51
N GLU A 65 -11.50 -0.35 0.77
CA GLU A 65 -10.20 0.23 0.42
C GLU A 65 -10.32 1.21 -0.76
N GLN A 66 -11.19 0.93 -1.72
CA GLN A 66 -11.32 1.67 -2.98
C GLN A 66 -11.45 3.19 -2.81
N PRO A 67 -12.30 3.73 -1.90
CA PRO A 67 -12.42 5.18 -1.73
C PRO A 67 -11.12 5.85 -1.32
N VAL A 68 -10.29 5.14 -0.56
CA VAL A 68 -8.98 5.65 -0.13
C VAL A 68 -7.99 5.60 -1.30
N LEU A 69 -7.97 4.50 -2.06
CA LEU A 69 -7.13 4.35 -3.25
C LEU A 69 -7.45 5.40 -4.33
N ASP A 70 -8.73 5.72 -4.52
CA ASP A 70 -9.19 6.74 -5.48
C ASP A 70 -8.66 8.14 -5.12
N ARG A 71 -8.58 8.47 -3.83
CA ARG A 71 -7.98 9.75 -3.37
C ARG A 71 -6.47 9.80 -3.65
N TRP A 72 -5.81 8.66 -3.76
CA TRP A 72 -4.36 8.56 -3.97
C TRP A 72 -3.96 8.44 -5.44
N GLN A 73 -4.89 8.46 -6.40
CA GLN A 73 -4.61 8.26 -7.83
C GLN A 73 -3.48 9.16 -8.35
N ASN A 74 -3.46 10.44 -7.94
CA ASN A 74 -2.42 11.39 -8.35
C ASN A 74 -1.02 11.07 -7.80
N GLN A 75 -0.93 10.18 -6.81
CA GLN A 75 0.31 9.77 -6.13
C GLN A 75 0.85 8.44 -6.66
N LEU A 76 0.13 7.77 -7.57
CA LEU A 76 0.54 6.49 -8.14
C LEU A 76 1.59 6.62 -9.26
N GLU A 77 1.91 7.84 -9.69
CA GLU A 77 3.02 8.14 -10.61
C GLU A 77 2.93 7.36 -11.94
N GLY A 78 1.72 7.25 -12.50
CA GLY A 78 1.49 6.52 -13.74
C GLY A 78 1.33 5.01 -13.56
N ARG A 79 1.21 4.52 -12.32
CA ARG A 79 0.86 3.13 -12.01
C ARG A 79 -0.64 3.00 -11.71
N GLU A 80 -1.18 1.82 -11.95
CA GLU A 80 -2.56 1.44 -11.64
C GLU A 80 -2.61 0.37 -10.55
N ILE A 81 -3.68 0.37 -9.75
CA ILE A 81 -3.94 -0.71 -8.80
C ILE A 81 -4.93 -1.68 -9.41
N LYS A 82 -4.49 -2.92 -9.63
CA LYS A 82 -5.32 -3.99 -10.19
C LYS A 82 -5.10 -5.29 -9.43
N ASN A 83 -6.18 -5.91 -8.96
CA ASN A 83 -6.13 -7.16 -8.19
C ASN A 83 -5.10 -7.09 -7.04
N PHE A 84 -5.21 -6.04 -6.23
CA PHE A 84 -4.31 -5.76 -5.10
C PHE A 84 -2.83 -5.59 -5.44
N ARG A 85 -2.50 -5.28 -6.69
CA ARG A 85 -1.13 -5.06 -7.17
C ARG A 85 -0.98 -3.70 -7.81
N LEU A 86 0.16 -3.06 -7.58
CA LEU A 86 0.54 -1.80 -8.19
C LEU A 86 1.36 -2.08 -9.45
N LYS A 87 0.75 -1.85 -10.61
CA LYS A 87 1.32 -2.17 -11.93
C LYS A 87 1.59 -0.91 -12.73
N GLU A 88 2.55 -0.95 -13.63
CA GLU A 88 2.70 0.11 -14.64
C GLU A 88 1.40 0.25 -15.44
N SER A 89 0.91 1.49 -15.61
CA SER A 89 -0.24 1.70 -16.49
C SER A 89 0.23 1.44 -17.92
N LEU A 90 -0.47 0.55 -18.62
CA LEU A 90 -0.26 0.31 -20.04
C LEU A 90 -0.67 1.57 -20.81
N THR A 91 0.22 2.56 -20.88
CA THR A 91 0.17 3.58 -21.93
C THR A 91 0.63 2.88 -23.20
N ASN A 92 -0.34 2.45 -24.00
CA ASN A 92 -0.14 1.89 -25.32
C ASN A 92 0.87 2.74 -26.11
N THR A 93 1.92 2.09 -26.62
CA THR A 93 2.58 2.55 -27.85
C THR A 93 1.62 2.32 -29.03
#